data_AF-F0Y9G1-F1
#
_entry.id   AF-F0Y9G1-F1
#
_cell.length_a   1.000
_cell.length_b   1.000
_cell.length_c   1.000
_cell.angle_alpha   90.00
_cell.angle_beta   90.00
_cell.angle_gamma   90.00
#
_symmetry.space_group_name_H-M   'P 1'
#
loop_
_entity.id
_entity.type
_entity.pdbx_description
1 polymer ?
#
loop_
_entity_poly.entity_id
_entity_poly.type
_entity_poly.pdbx_seq_one_letter_code
_entity_poly.pdbx_strand_id
1 'polypeptide(L)'
;MPRLVFAALIAAARAFVAPVAPAAAPTALRSTEVGVGPETGGALFDPAGFTKIASPTTMKWFRASELKHGRVAMLANVGWVVQASGYGTIKFPLEGGLAPLSKVPLEANAQLWNLASGAGFLQIIATAGMIELITESAVQPHYMAPGGNGYIDIFGYSKSGEDFTDLQNQELKNGRLAMIGIAGFVCSALVPGSVPGSPW
;
A
#
# COMPACT_ATOMS: atom_id res chain seq x y z
N MET A 1 -0.07 72.41 -36.62
CA MET A 1 -0.66 71.05 -36.55
C MET A 1 0.12 70.20 -35.54
N PRO A 2 -0.22 70.24 -34.24
CA PRO A 2 0.58 69.64 -33.16
C PRO A 2 0.05 68.26 -32.68
N ARG A 3 -0.44 67.42 -33.59
CA ARG A 3 -1.14 66.16 -33.22
C ARG A 3 -0.35 64.86 -33.38
N LEU A 4 0.88 64.92 -33.88
CA LEU A 4 1.67 63.70 -34.18
C LEU A 4 2.69 63.31 -33.11
N VAL A 5 3.04 64.20 -32.18
CA VAL A 5 4.09 63.91 -31.17
C VAL A 5 3.55 63.07 -29.99
N PHE A 6 2.25 63.14 -29.71
CA PHE A 6 1.65 62.42 -28.58
C PHE A 6 1.47 60.90 -28.80
N ALA A 7 1.45 60.45 -30.06
CA ALA A 7 1.24 59.03 -30.39
C ALA A 7 2.50 58.17 -30.18
N ALA A 8 3.70 58.75 -30.25
CA ALA A 8 4.95 58.01 -30.10
C ALA A 8 5.27 57.66 -28.64
N LEU A 9 4.76 58.42 -27.67
CA LEU A 9 5.04 58.20 -26.24
C LEU A 9 4.20 57.07 -25.62
N ILE A 10 3.07 56.70 -26.22
CA ILE A 10 2.20 55.63 -25.72
C ILE A 10 2.72 54.24 -26.14
N ALA A 11 3.45 54.16 -27.25
CA ALA A 11 4.02 52.90 -27.74
C ALA A 11 5.22 52.40 -26.90
N ALA A 12 5.94 53.30 -26.22
CA ALA A 12 7.12 52.93 -25.43
C ALA A 12 6.78 52.30 -24.07
N ALA A 13 5.56 52.48 -23.56
CA ALA A 13 5.18 52.02 -22.21
C ALA A 13 4.84 50.52 -22.13
N ARG A 14 4.59 49.85 -23.27
CA ARG A 14 4.27 48.41 -23.29
C ARG A 14 5.48 47.48 -23.38
N ALA A 15 6.69 48.03 -23.55
CA ALA A 15 7.92 47.25 -23.75
C ALA A 15 8.61 46.83 -22.43
N PHE A 16 8.10 47.24 -21.26
CA PHE A 16 8.73 46.97 -19.94
C PHE A 16 7.91 46.05 -19.03
N VAL A 17 6.93 45.31 -19.54
CA VAL A 17 6.36 44.20 -18.77
C VAL A 17 7.25 43.00 -19.02
N ALA A 18 8.16 42.74 -18.07
CA ALA A 18 8.91 41.49 -18.04
C ALA A 18 7.92 40.32 -18.13
N PRO A 19 8.19 39.27 -18.94
CA PRO A 19 7.34 38.09 -18.92
C PRO A 19 7.29 37.60 -17.48
N VAL A 20 6.09 37.50 -16.92
CA VAL A 20 5.88 36.80 -15.67
C VAL A 20 6.41 35.40 -15.93
N ALA A 21 7.56 35.08 -15.34
CA ALA A 21 8.09 33.73 -15.39
C ALA A 21 6.93 32.82 -14.95
N PRO A 22 6.59 31.78 -15.73
CA PRO A 22 5.59 30.83 -15.26
C PRO A 22 6.02 30.43 -13.86
N ALA A 23 5.12 30.58 -12.89
CA ALA A 23 5.38 30.11 -11.54
C ALA A 23 5.89 28.69 -11.72
N ALA A 24 7.14 28.45 -11.31
CA ALA A 24 7.72 27.13 -11.39
C ALA A 24 6.69 26.21 -10.73
N ALA A 25 6.09 25.30 -11.52
CA ALA A 25 5.33 24.22 -10.94
C ALA A 25 6.22 23.66 -9.84
N PRO A 26 5.73 23.48 -8.60
CA PRO A 26 6.58 22.97 -7.55
C PRO A 26 7.15 21.66 -8.07
N THR A 27 8.44 21.66 -8.42
CA THR A 27 9.22 20.46 -8.66
C THR A 27 9.42 19.84 -7.29
N ALA A 28 8.32 19.36 -6.71
CA ALA A 28 8.31 18.46 -5.60
C ALA A 28 8.06 17.06 -6.16
N LEU A 29 8.93 16.62 -7.07
CA LEU A 29 9.20 15.19 -7.16
C LEU A 29 10.14 14.85 -6.00
N ARG A 30 9.66 15.07 -4.77
CA ARG A 30 10.28 14.48 -3.60
C ARG A 30 9.88 13.02 -3.66
N SER A 31 10.85 12.14 -3.91
CA SER A 31 10.69 10.69 -3.91
C SER A 31 10.22 10.10 -2.56
N THR A 32 9.79 10.94 -1.62
CA THR A 32 9.04 10.62 -0.41
C THR A 32 7.51 10.71 -0.58
N GLU A 33 7.00 11.19 -1.71
CA GLU A 33 5.56 11.38 -2.00
C GLU A 33 4.91 10.19 -2.71
N VAL A 34 5.44 8.98 -2.53
CA VAL A 34 4.76 7.76 -2.95
C VAL A 34 3.41 7.66 -2.20
N GLY A 35 2.31 7.46 -2.91
CA GLY A 35 0.97 7.34 -2.33
C GLY A 35 0.17 8.64 -2.16
N VAL A 36 0.57 9.73 -2.83
CA VAL A 36 -0.28 10.90 -3.10
C VAL A 36 -1.01 10.66 -4.42
N GLY A 37 -2.31 10.95 -4.47
CA GLY A 37 -3.10 10.78 -5.70
C GLY A 37 -4.44 11.51 -5.67
N PRO A 38 -5.23 11.40 -6.74
CA PRO A 38 -6.58 11.96 -6.80
C PRO A 38 -7.46 11.50 -5.63
N GLU A 39 -7.26 10.26 -5.17
CA GLU A 39 -7.99 9.67 -4.04
C GLU A 39 -7.72 10.35 -2.69
N THR A 40 -6.60 11.05 -2.55
CA THR A 40 -6.25 11.82 -1.35
C THR A 40 -6.40 13.33 -1.55
N GLY A 41 -7.05 13.76 -2.63
CA GLY A 41 -7.21 15.18 -2.98
C GLY A 41 -5.92 15.84 -3.47
N GLY A 42 -4.97 15.06 -4.01
CA GLY A 42 -3.67 15.56 -4.47
C GLY A 42 -2.72 15.96 -3.34
N ALA A 43 -3.05 15.64 -2.09
CA ALA A 43 -2.23 15.92 -0.92
C ALA A 43 -1.99 14.63 -0.10
N LEU A 44 -1.04 14.68 0.83
CA LEU A 44 -0.82 13.60 1.77
C LEU A 44 -2.01 13.50 2.74
N PHE A 45 -2.64 12.32 2.80
CA PHE A 45 -3.73 12.06 3.75
C PHE A 45 -3.16 11.76 5.14
N ASP A 46 -3.07 12.79 5.98
CA ASP A 46 -2.68 12.69 7.39
C ASP A 46 -3.52 13.63 8.27
N PRO A 47 -4.80 13.30 8.52
CA PRO A 47 -5.69 14.12 9.34
C PRO A 47 -5.26 14.16 10.82
N ALA A 48 -4.56 13.12 11.30
CA ALA A 48 -4.11 13.01 12.69
C ALA A 48 -2.73 13.66 12.94
N GLY A 49 -2.00 14.03 11.89
CA GLY A 49 -0.72 14.73 11.98
C GLY A 49 0.46 13.85 12.40
N PHE A 50 0.39 12.52 12.22
CA PHE A 50 1.46 11.61 12.62
C PHE A 50 2.79 11.89 11.90
N THR A 51 2.72 12.42 10.68
CA THR A 51 3.91 12.78 9.89
C THR A 51 4.65 13.99 10.43
N LYS A 52 3.98 14.84 11.22
CA LYS A 52 4.59 16.03 11.83
C LYS A 52 5.39 15.70 13.10
N ILE A 53 5.11 14.55 13.70
CA ILE A 53 5.71 14.11 14.97
C ILE A 53 6.81 13.06 14.72
N ALA A 54 6.75 12.37 13.57
CA ALA A 54 7.66 11.30 13.22
C ALA A 54 9.05 11.80 12.77
N SER A 55 10.11 11.12 13.21
CA SER A 55 11.46 11.32 12.65
C SER A 55 11.54 10.80 11.21
N PRO A 56 12.54 11.21 10.40
CA PRO A 56 12.72 10.66 9.05
C PRO A 56 12.86 9.14 9.02
N THR A 57 13.50 8.56 10.02
CA THR A 57 13.61 7.11 10.20
C THR A 57 12.26 6.47 10.51
N THR A 58 11.47 7.09 11.38
CA THR A 58 10.11 6.66 11.72
C THR A 58 9.17 6.72 10.51
N MET A 59 9.32 7.72 9.64
CA MET A 59 8.55 7.82 8.40
C MET A 59 8.85 6.66 7.45
N LYS A 60 10.11 6.24 7.33
CA LYS A 60 10.48 5.06 6.54
C LYS A 60 9.89 3.78 7.14
N TRP A 61 9.84 3.67 8.46
CA TRP A 61 9.16 2.57 9.15
C TRP A 61 7.67 2.51 8.86
N PHE A 62 6.96 3.64 8.94
CA PHE A 62 5.53 3.70 8.65
C PHE A 62 5.24 3.28 7.21
N ARG A 63 6.08 3.71 6.26
CA ARG A 63 5.94 3.28 4.87
C ARG A 63 6.16 1.78 4.69
N ALA A 64 7.21 1.25 5.30
CA ALA A 64 7.54 -0.18 5.27
C ALA A 64 6.42 -1.03 5.91
N SER A 65 5.83 -0.53 6.99
CA SER A 65 4.69 -1.16 7.68
C SER A 65 3.43 -1.13 6.83
N GLU A 66 3.09 0.01 6.22
CA GLU A 66 1.96 0.13 5.29
C GLU A 66 2.10 -0.88 4.13
N LEU A 67 3.31 -1.00 3.57
CA LEU A 67 3.59 -1.94 2.49
C LEU A 67 3.44 -3.41 2.94
N LYS A 68 3.98 -3.80 4.10
CA LYS A 68 3.82 -5.15 4.66
C LYS A 68 2.34 -5.47 4.90
N HIS A 69 1.59 -4.58 5.54
CA HIS A 69 0.15 -4.78 5.77
C HIS A 69 -0.63 -4.85 4.45
N GLY A 70 -0.30 -4.00 3.48
CA GLY A 70 -0.90 -4.03 2.14
C GLY A 70 -0.69 -5.37 1.43
N ARG A 71 0.54 -5.90 1.42
CA ARG A 71 0.87 -7.21 0.83
C ARG A 71 0.12 -8.36 1.49
N VAL A 72 0.13 -8.40 2.82
CA VAL A 72 -0.59 -9.42 3.60
C VAL A 72 -2.09 -9.32 3.33
N ALA A 73 -2.66 -8.12 3.31
CA ALA A 73 -4.07 -7.92 3.04
C ALA A 73 -4.47 -8.29 1.60
N MET A 74 -3.62 -8.03 0.60
CA MET A 74 -3.87 -8.45 -0.78
C MET A 74 -3.95 -9.98 -0.88
N LEU A 75 -3.00 -10.70 -0.27
CA LEU A 75 -3.03 -12.17 -0.22
C LEU A 75 -4.23 -12.70 0.58
N ALA A 76 -4.59 -12.04 1.68
CA ALA A 76 -5.73 -12.43 2.50
C ALA A 76 -7.07 -12.30 1.74
N ASN A 77 -7.27 -11.24 0.95
CA ASN A 77 -8.46 -11.09 0.12
C ASN A 77 -8.57 -12.20 -0.93
N VAL A 78 -7.47 -12.50 -1.64
CA VAL A 78 -7.44 -13.59 -2.62
C VAL A 78 -7.73 -14.93 -1.93
N GLY A 79 -7.08 -15.20 -0.79
CA GLY A 79 -7.32 -16.41 0.00
C GLY A 79 -8.77 -16.55 0.44
N TRP A 80 -9.41 -15.46 0.90
CA TRP A 80 -10.82 -15.44 1.29
C TRP A 80 -11.73 -15.82 0.11
N VAL A 81 -11.54 -15.19 -1.05
CA VAL A 81 -12.34 -15.43 -2.25
C VAL A 81 -12.15 -16.85 -2.78
N VAL A 82 -10.90 -17.34 -2.87
CA VAL A 82 -10.59 -18.70 -3.34
C VAL A 82 -11.21 -19.75 -2.43
N GLN A 83 -11.10 -19.57 -1.11
CA GLN A 83 -11.70 -20.47 -0.12
C GLN A 83 -13.23 -20.46 -0.21
N ALA A 84 -13.85 -19.27 -0.26
CA ALA A 84 -15.29 -19.10 -0.37
C ALA A 84 -15.87 -19.65 -1.68
N SER A 85 -15.11 -19.57 -2.77
CA SER A 85 -15.50 -20.12 -4.07
C SER A 85 -15.45 -21.65 -4.12
N GLY A 86 -14.96 -22.31 -3.06
CA GLY A 86 -14.84 -23.77 -2.99
C GLY A 86 -13.64 -24.33 -3.75
N TYR A 87 -12.69 -23.50 -4.16
CA TYR A 87 -11.41 -23.91 -4.76
C TYR A 87 -10.32 -24.18 -3.72
N GLY A 88 -10.66 -24.26 -2.44
CA GLY A 88 -9.78 -24.76 -1.37
C GLY A 88 -9.55 -26.28 -1.49
N THR A 89 -8.88 -26.71 -2.56
CA THR A 89 -8.63 -28.14 -2.88
C THR A 89 -7.52 -28.78 -2.07
N ILE A 90 -6.81 -28.00 -1.23
CA ILE A 90 -5.77 -28.52 -0.34
C ILE A 90 -6.47 -29.36 0.73
N LYS A 91 -6.23 -30.67 0.70
CA LYS A 91 -6.77 -31.61 1.68
C LYS A 91 -5.90 -31.58 2.93
N PHE A 92 -6.53 -31.39 4.07
CA PHE A 92 -5.87 -31.41 5.38
C PHE A 92 -6.20 -32.71 6.11
N PRO A 93 -5.29 -33.22 6.97
CA PRO A 93 -5.56 -34.38 7.80
C PRO A 93 -6.52 -34.00 8.93
N LEU A 94 -7.83 -34.10 8.64
CA LEU A 94 -8.92 -33.86 9.60
C LEU A 94 -9.26 -35.18 10.32
N GLU A 95 -10.05 -35.12 11.40
CA GLU A 95 -10.43 -36.31 12.19
C GLU A 95 -11.09 -37.43 11.36
N GLY A 96 -11.75 -37.08 10.25
CA GLY A 96 -12.37 -38.02 9.30
C GLY A 96 -11.49 -38.45 8.13
N GLY A 97 -10.21 -38.07 8.10
CA GLY A 97 -9.26 -38.33 7.00
C GLY A 97 -8.89 -37.08 6.19
N LEU A 98 -8.27 -37.29 5.02
CA LEU A 98 -7.86 -36.19 4.13
C LEU A 98 -9.06 -35.54 3.45
N ALA A 99 -9.48 -34.39 3.96
CA ALA A 99 -10.61 -33.63 3.45
C ALA A 99 -10.29 -32.13 3.27
N PRO A 100 -10.95 -31.42 2.34
CA PRO A 100 -10.82 -29.98 2.22
C PRO A 100 -11.47 -29.28 3.44
N LEU A 101 -10.97 -28.08 3.76
CA LEU A 101 -11.52 -27.23 4.82
C LEU A 101 -12.91 -26.66 4.44
N SER A 102 -13.63 -26.11 5.42
CA SER A 102 -14.93 -25.46 5.24
C SER A 102 -14.88 -24.38 4.17
N LYS A 103 -15.95 -24.24 3.39
CA LYS A 103 -16.10 -23.14 2.42
C LYS A 103 -16.25 -21.78 3.10
N VAL A 104 -16.65 -21.76 4.37
CA VAL A 104 -16.69 -20.54 5.18
C VAL A 104 -15.26 -20.23 5.67
N PRO A 105 -14.62 -19.13 5.22
CA PRO A 105 -13.20 -18.90 5.50
C PRO A 105 -12.87 -18.79 6.99
N LEU A 106 -13.78 -18.27 7.80
CA LEU A 106 -13.58 -18.17 9.24
C LEU A 106 -13.64 -19.54 9.93
N GLU A 107 -14.54 -20.41 9.49
CA GLU A 107 -14.61 -21.79 9.99
C GLU A 107 -13.40 -22.61 9.53
N ALA A 108 -12.92 -22.39 8.31
CA ALA A 108 -11.68 -23.01 7.81
C ALA A 108 -10.47 -22.68 8.71
N ASN A 109 -10.36 -21.42 9.13
CA ASN A 109 -9.35 -21.00 10.11
C ASN A 109 -9.53 -21.70 11.46
N ALA A 110 -10.77 -21.81 11.96
CA ALA A 110 -11.06 -22.50 13.22
C ALA A 110 -10.77 -24.02 13.13
N GLN A 111 -11.03 -24.65 11.98
CA GLN A 111 -10.72 -26.05 11.73
C GLN A 111 -9.20 -26.32 11.70
N LEU A 112 -8.44 -25.42 11.08
CA LEU A 112 -6.97 -25.48 11.15
C LEU A 112 -6.48 -25.35 12.61
N TRP A 113 -7.17 -24.56 13.43
CA TRP A 113 -6.77 -24.28 14.82
C TRP A 113 -7.03 -25.48 15.72
N ASN A 114 -8.14 -26.17 15.46
CA ASN A 114 -8.56 -27.35 16.19
C ASN A 114 -7.92 -28.66 15.69
N LEU A 115 -7.13 -28.62 14.61
CA LEU A 115 -6.36 -29.78 14.16
C LEU A 115 -5.37 -30.16 15.27
N ALA A 116 -5.63 -31.30 15.92
CA ALA A 116 -5.19 -31.73 17.25
C ALA A 116 -3.67 -31.72 17.58
N SER A 117 -2.80 -31.22 16.70
CA SER A 117 -1.37 -31.05 16.95
C SER A 117 -0.90 -29.59 17.00
N GLY A 118 -1.68 -28.60 16.52
CA GLY A 118 -1.22 -27.20 16.37
C GLY A 118 0.01 -27.02 15.46
N ALA A 119 0.58 -28.11 14.94
CA ALA A 119 1.85 -28.14 14.24
C ALA A 119 1.76 -27.47 12.87
N GLY A 120 0.61 -27.56 12.19
CA GLY A 120 0.38 -26.85 10.92
C GLY A 120 0.40 -25.33 11.10
N PHE A 121 -0.22 -24.82 12.15
CA PHE A 121 -0.17 -23.40 12.48
C PHE A 121 1.24 -22.96 12.91
N LEU A 122 1.92 -23.76 13.74
CA LEU A 122 3.31 -23.48 14.12
C LEU A 122 4.25 -23.49 12.91
N GLN A 123 4.05 -24.37 11.94
CA GLN A 123 4.80 -24.36 10.69
C GLN A 123 4.59 -23.06 9.90
N ILE A 124 3.33 -22.62 9.75
CA ILE A 124 3.01 -21.36 9.06
C ILE A 124 3.67 -20.17 9.77
N ILE A 125 3.53 -20.08 11.11
CA ILE A 125 4.12 -19.01 11.91
C ILE A 125 5.66 -19.05 11.84
N ALA A 126 6.26 -20.23 11.95
CA ALA A 126 7.71 -20.40 11.87
C ALA A 126 8.25 -20.02 10.49
N THR A 127 7.59 -20.41 9.41
CA THR A 127 7.97 -20.03 8.05
C THR A 127 7.81 -18.53 7.84
N ALA A 128 6.69 -17.92 8.27
CA ALA A 128 6.48 -16.48 8.20
C ALA A 128 7.55 -15.71 8.99
N GLY A 129 7.81 -16.13 10.24
CA GLY A 129 8.84 -15.53 11.08
C GLY A 129 10.25 -15.68 10.51
N MET A 130 10.56 -16.81 9.86
CA MET A 130 11.83 -17.01 9.17
C MET A 130 11.98 -16.07 7.97
N ILE A 131 10.93 -15.92 7.17
CA ILE A 131 10.93 -14.96 6.05
C ILE A 131 11.14 -13.54 6.59
N GLU A 132 10.43 -13.14 7.65
CA GLU A 132 10.61 -11.81 8.26
C GLU A 132 12.04 -11.60 8.76
N LEU A 133 12.60 -12.59 9.47
CA LEU A 133 13.98 -12.51 9.98
C LEU A 133 15.01 -12.40 8.86
N ILE A 134 14.83 -13.12 7.76
CA ILE A 134 15.68 -13.00 6.56
C ILE A 134 15.52 -11.61 5.94
N THR A 135 14.28 -11.10 5.79
CA THR A 135 14.07 -9.78 5.20
C THR A 135 14.64 -8.64 6.03
N GLU A 136 14.66 -8.75 7.36
CA GLU A 136 15.26 -7.74 8.25
C GLU A 136 16.79 -7.86 8.33
N SER A 137 17.34 -9.08 8.27
CA SER A 137 18.79 -9.30 8.44
C SER A 137 19.59 -9.30 7.14
N ALA A 138 19.06 -9.88 6.06
CA ALA A 138 19.78 -10.11 4.82
C ALA A 138 19.62 -9.00 3.78
N VAL A 139 18.57 -8.17 3.87
CA VAL A 139 18.35 -7.06 2.95
C VAL A 139 19.11 -5.82 3.45
N GLN A 140 20.30 -5.59 2.89
CA GLN A 140 21.14 -4.43 3.16
C GLN A 140 21.20 -3.51 1.93
N PRO A 141 21.15 -2.17 2.08
CA PRO A 141 20.99 -1.43 3.32
C PRO A 141 19.57 -1.56 3.89
N HIS A 142 19.47 -1.63 5.23
CA HIS A 142 18.18 -1.67 5.91
C HIS A 142 17.27 -0.53 5.42
N TYR A 143 15.98 -0.79 5.21
CA TYR A 143 15.04 0.20 4.64
C TYR A 143 14.91 1.47 5.50
N MET A 144 15.23 1.40 6.80
CA MET A 144 15.33 2.56 7.70
C MET A 144 16.68 3.30 7.64
N ALA A 145 17.74 2.68 7.11
CA ALA A 145 19.09 3.22 7.16
C ALA A 145 19.23 4.53 6.35
N PRO A 146 20.26 5.35 6.63
CA PRO A 146 20.65 6.46 5.78
C PRO A 146 21.04 5.90 4.40
N GLY A 147 20.23 6.16 3.37
CA GLY A 147 20.37 5.57 2.02
C GLY A 147 19.32 4.51 1.66
N GLY A 148 18.56 3.98 2.62
CA GLY A 148 17.42 3.10 2.34
C GLY A 148 16.23 3.89 1.77
N ASN A 149 15.56 3.32 0.77
CA ASN A 149 14.42 3.91 0.06
C ASN A 149 13.05 3.68 0.75
N GLY A 150 13.03 3.07 1.94
CA GLY A 150 11.79 2.78 2.68
C GLY A 150 10.89 1.70 2.05
N TYR A 151 11.36 1.05 0.98
CA TYR A 151 10.67 -0.02 0.28
C TYR A 151 11.34 -1.36 0.59
N ILE A 152 10.54 -2.41 0.79
CA ILE A 152 11.05 -3.74 1.09
C ILE A 152 11.05 -4.56 -0.18
N ASP A 153 12.23 -4.80 -0.73
CA ASP A 153 12.42 -5.71 -1.85
C ASP A 153 12.85 -7.09 -1.34
N ILE A 154 11.91 -8.04 -1.34
CA ILE A 154 12.12 -9.39 -0.82
C ILE A 154 12.88 -10.26 -1.84
N PHE A 155 12.75 -9.95 -3.13
CA PHE A 155 13.21 -10.83 -4.21
C PHE A 155 14.27 -10.19 -5.12
N GLY A 156 14.71 -8.97 -4.82
CA GLY A 156 15.72 -8.26 -5.61
C GLY A 156 15.21 -7.80 -6.97
N TYR A 157 13.88 -7.65 -7.14
CA TYR A 157 13.27 -7.23 -8.40
C TYR A 157 13.15 -5.71 -8.56
N SER A 158 13.65 -4.93 -7.61
CA SER A 158 13.78 -3.47 -7.70
C SER A 158 14.83 -3.10 -8.76
N LYS A 159 14.50 -3.24 -10.04
CA LYS A 159 15.36 -2.79 -11.14
C LYS A 159 15.43 -1.27 -11.13
N SER A 160 16.64 -0.73 -10.97
CA SER A 160 16.92 0.70 -11.12
C SER A 160 16.86 1.07 -12.61
N GLY A 161 15.72 1.55 -13.11
CA GLY A 161 15.68 2.14 -14.46
C GLY A 161 14.33 2.26 -15.18
N GLU A 162 13.29 1.58 -14.74
CA GLU A 162 11.91 1.72 -15.27
C GLU A 162 11.01 2.32 -14.18
N ASP A 163 9.80 2.82 -14.48
CA ASP A 163 8.86 3.58 -13.61
C ASP A 163 8.48 2.85 -12.29
N PHE A 164 9.46 2.61 -11.43
CA PHE A 164 9.36 1.85 -10.19
C PHE A 164 8.49 2.60 -9.18
N THR A 165 8.49 3.93 -9.24
CA THR A 165 7.60 4.79 -8.46
C THR A 165 6.12 4.54 -8.80
N ASP A 166 5.80 4.28 -10.06
CA ASP A 166 4.42 4.05 -10.49
C ASP A 166 3.95 2.66 -10.07
N LEU A 167 4.82 1.65 -10.18
CA LEU A 167 4.55 0.31 -9.67
C LEU A 167 4.36 0.31 -8.14
N GLN A 168 5.20 1.06 -7.40
CA GLN A 168 5.03 1.24 -5.96
C GLN A 168 3.71 1.93 -5.61
N ASN A 169 3.33 2.97 -6.37
CA ASN A 169 2.06 3.64 -6.19
C ASN A 169 0.88 2.69 -6.45
N GLN A 170 0.95 1.87 -7.50
CA GLN A 170 -0.08 0.87 -7.79
C GLN A 170 -0.16 -0.19 -6.68
N GLU A 171 0.98 -0.68 -6.20
CA GLU A 171 1.03 -1.64 -5.09
C GLU A 171 0.39 -1.05 -3.82
N LEU A 172 0.75 0.18 -3.46
CA LEU A 172 0.18 0.85 -2.28
C LEU A 172 -1.32 1.09 -2.41
N LYS A 173 -1.80 1.51 -3.58
CA LYS A 173 -3.24 1.73 -3.82
C LYS A 173 -4.03 0.42 -3.71
N ASN A 174 -3.55 -0.64 -4.33
CA ASN A 174 -4.16 -1.97 -4.21
C ASN A 174 -4.08 -2.50 -2.77
N GLY A 175 -2.96 -2.29 -2.08
CA GLY A 175 -2.78 -2.64 -0.67
C GLY A 175 -3.76 -1.91 0.25
N ARG A 176 -3.94 -0.59 0.07
CA ARG A 176 -4.92 0.22 0.83
C ARG A 176 -6.34 -0.28 0.65
N LEU A 177 -6.75 -0.54 -0.60
CA LEU A 177 -8.05 -1.12 -0.90
C LEU A 177 -8.22 -2.49 -0.26
N ALA A 178 -7.19 -3.34 -0.36
CA ALA A 178 -7.20 -4.68 0.22
C ALA A 178 -7.32 -4.68 1.75
N MET A 179 -6.65 -3.75 2.44
CA MET A 179 -6.76 -3.60 3.90
C MET A 179 -8.20 -3.31 4.33
N ILE A 180 -8.90 -2.45 3.60
CA ILE A 180 -10.32 -2.16 3.85
C ILE A 180 -11.20 -3.36 3.46
N GLY A 181 -10.89 -4.02 2.33
CA GLY A 181 -11.62 -5.17 1.83
C GLY A 181 -11.65 -6.34 2.80
N ILE A 182 -10.49 -6.72 3.36
CA ILE A 182 -10.42 -7.85 4.30
C ILE A 182 -11.10 -7.50 5.64
N ALA A 183 -10.98 -6.26 6.10
CA ALA A 183 -11.72 -5.79 7.28
C ALA A 183 -13.23 -5.88 7.04
N GLY A 184 -13.70 -5.50 5.85
CA GLY A 184 -15.09 -5.66 5.43
C GLY A 184 -15.55 -7.12 5.44
N PHE A 185 -14.76 -8.03 4.86
CA PHE A 185 -15.10 -9.46 4.86
C PHE A 185 -15.20 -10.05 6.26
N VAL A 186 -14.27 -9.70 7.15
CA VAL A 186 -14.31 -10.16 8.56
C VAL A 186 -15.52 -9.57 9.29
N CYS A 187 -15.79 -8.27 9.13
CA CYS A 187 -16.96 -7.63 9.74
C CYS A 187 -18.27 -8.25 9.25
N SER A 188 -18.39 -8.51 7.96
CA SER A 188 -19.60 -9.14 7.37
C SER A 188 -19.81 -10.55 7.91
N ALA A 189 -18.74 -11.35 7.98
CA ALA A 189 -18.82 -12.72 8.47
C ALA A 189 -19.14 -12.84 9.97
N LEU A 190 -18.72 -11.85 10.78
CA LEU A 190 -18.98 -11.83 12.22
C LEU A 190 -20.29 -11.13 12.59
N VAL A 191 -20.67 -10.10 11.84
CA VAL A 191 -21.85 -9.27 12.08
C VAL A 191 -22.67 -9.22 10.79
N PRO A 192 -23.66 -10.11 10.64
CA PRO A 192 -24.50 -10.16 9.45
C PRO A 192 -25.18 -8.81 9.16
N GLY A 193 -25.11 -8.36 7.91
CA GLY A 193 -25.70 -7.09 7.47
C GLY A 193 -24.89 -5.83 7.80
N SER A 194 -23.68 -5.96 8.37
CA SER A 194 -22.80 -4.82 8.66
C SER A 194 -22.20 -4.18 7.40
N VAL A 195 -21.97 -4.96 6.34
CA VAL A 195 -21.43 -4.47 5.06
C VAL A 195 -22.52 -4.55 3.98
N PRO A 196 -22.97 -3.39 3.45
CA PRO A 196 -23.97 -3.37 2.38
C PRO A 196 -23.46 -4.09 1.13
N GLY A 197 -24.24 -5.03 0.60
CA GLY A 197 -23.91 -5.75 -0.65
C GLY A 197 -22.97 -6.94 -0.49
N SER A 198 -22.54 -7.25 0.73
CA SER A 198 -21.84 -8.51 1.00
C SER A 198 -22.83 -9.68 1.03
N PRO A 199 -22.57 -10.82 0.35
CA PRO A 199 -23.41 -12.02 0.41
C PRO A 199 -23.14 -12.88 1.65
N TRP A 200 -22.22 -12.46 2.53
CA TRP A 200 -21.75 -13.20 3.72
C TRP A 200 -22.21 -12.54 5.01
#